data_AF-A0A969JL85-F1
#
_entry.id   AF-A0A969JL85-F1
#
_cell.length_a   1.000
_cell.length_b   1.000
_cell.length_c   1.000
_cell.angle_alpha   90.00
_cell.angle_beta   90.00
_cell.angle_gamma   90.00
#
_symmetry.space_group_name_H-M   'P 1'
#
loop_
_entity.id
_entity.type
_entity.pdbx_description
1 polymer ?
#
loop_
_entity_poly.entity_id
_entity_poly.type
_entity_poly.pdbx_seq_one_letter_code
_entity_poly.pdbx_strand_id
1 'polypeptide(L)'
;MKRRGRGIACMWYPIGFTVAANPSAATVKVNEDGTATLLTGTVETGQGSLTVLAQIAAEELGVATEDIHVVSADTDATPMDTGAIASRTTYVTGNATRLAAEKAKAILFTSRAHAACAPISSRRATGRSR
;
A
#
# COMPACT_ATOMS: atom_id res chain seq x y z
N MET A 1 33.51 -44.74 5.58
CA MET A 1 32.92 -44.29 4.30
C MET A 1 31.68 -43.45 4.63
N LYS A 2 31.57 -42.19 4.16
CA LYS A 2 30.37 -41.35 4.42
C LYS A 2 29.26 -41.73 3.43
N ARG A 3 28.04 -41.97 3.92
CA ARG A 3 26.85 -42.23 3.10
C ARG A 3 26.08 -40.93 2.86
N ARG A 4 25.50 -40.77 1.67
CA ARG A 4 24.63 -39.63 1.32
C ARG A 4 23.19 -40.13 1.17
N GLY A 5 22.23 -39.33 1.64
CA GLY A 5 20.79 -39.55 1.45
C GLY A 5 20.14 -38.37 0.73
N ARG A 6 18.99 -38.61 0.10
CA ARG A 6 18.13 -37.59 -0.50
C ARG A 6 16.71 -37.80 0.04
N GLY A 7 16.02 -36.71 0.33
CA GLY A 7 14.64 -36.71 0.80
C GLY A 7 13.87 -35.55 0.15
N ILE A 8 12.56 -35.73 0.06
CA ILE A 8 11.61 -34.71 -0.39
C ILE A 8 10.55 -34.53 0.70
N ALA A 9 10.07 -33.31 0.88
CA ALA A 9 8.97 -32.97 1.76
C ALA A 9 8.11 -31.88 1.12
N CYS A 10 6.84 -31.85 1.50
CA CYS A 10 5.86 -30.82 1.13
C CYS A 10 5.21 -30.28 2.40
N MET A 11 4.74 -29.03 2.35
CA MET A 11 3.99 -28.42 3.46
C MET A 11 2.86 -27.55 2.94
N TRP A 12 1.87 -27.31 3.79
CA TRP A 12 0.78 -26.37 3.57
C TRP A 12 0.67 -25.45 4.79
N TYR A 13 0.49 -24.16 4.56
CA TYR A 13 0.40 -23.15 5.60
C TYR A 13 -0.70 -22.13 5.27
N PRO A 14 -1.65 -21.86 6.18
CA PRO A 14 -2.68 -20.86 5.97
C PRO A 14 -2.12 -19.43 6.08
N ILE A 15 -2.77 -18.48 5.44
CA ILE A 15 -2.40 -17.05 5.51
C ILE A 15 -3.41 -16.31 6.38
N GLY A 16 -2.94 -15.70 7.47
CA GLY A 16 -3.78 -15.00 8.43
C GLY A 16 -4.38 -15.89 9.53
N PHE A 17 -5.28 -15.32 10.31
CA PHE A 17 -5.94 -16.01 11.41
C PHE A 17 -7.07 -16.89 10.87
N THR A 18 -7.15 -18.13 11.36
CA THR A 18 -8.13 -19.12 10.90
C THR A 18 -9.40 -19.15 11.73
N VAL A 19 -9.38 -18.60 12.94
CA VAL A 19 -10.47 -18.68 13.93
C VAL A 19 -10.94 -17.32 14.44
N ALA A 20 -10.35 -16.23 13.94
CA ALA A 20 -10.66 -14.87 14.37
C ALA A 20 -10.48 -13.90 13.20
N ALA A 21 -11.17 -12.76 13.26
CA ALA A 21 -10.94 -11.67 12.33
C ALA A 21 -9.51 -11.13 12.51
N ASN A 22 -8.84 -10.83 11.40
CA ASN A 22 -7.50 -10.26 11.38
C ASN A 22 -7.47 -8.99 10.50
N PRO A 23 -8.17 -7.92 10.89
CA PRO A 23 -8.29 -6.71 10.06
C PRO A 23 -6.97 -5.96 9.87
N SER A 24 -6.91 -5.20 8.79
CA SER A 24 -5.87 -4.20 8.51
C SER A 24 -6.51 -2.97 7.91
N ALA A 25 -5.94 -1.81 8.17
CA ALA A 25 -6.30 -0.57 7.51
C ALA A 25 -5.05 0.15 6.99
N ALA A 26 -5.25 0.97 5.96
CA ALA A 26 -4.23 1.80 5.35
C ALA A 26 -4.84 3.15 4.97
N THR A 27 -4.02 4.19 4.99
CA THR A 27 -4.40 5.52 4.46
C THR A 27 -3.39 5.92 3.41
N VAL A 28 -3.88 6.38 2.26
CA VAL A 28 -3.04 6.92 1.18
C VAL A 28 -3.33 8.41 1.03
N LYS A 29 -2.29 9.23 1.14
CA LYS A 29 -2.34 10.67 0.89
C LYS A 29 -1.57 10.96 -0.39
N VAL A 30 -2.21 11.53 -1.39
CA VAL A 30 -1.53 11.98 -2.62
C VAL A 30 -1.17 13.45 -2.45
N ASN A 31 0.09 13.76 -2.70
CA ASN A 31 0.66 15.10 -2.56
C ASN A 31 0.52 15.90 -3.87
N GLU A 32 0.62 17.23 -3.79
CA GLU A 32 0.48 18.12 -4.95
C GLU A 32 1.61 17.96 -5.98
N ASP A 33 2.78 17.44 -5.56
CA ASP A 33 3.94 17.17 -6.41
C ASP A 33 3.85 15.84 -7.17
N GLY A 34 2.79 15.06 -6.95
CA GLY A 34 2.58 13.76 -7.58
C GLY A 34 3.12 12.57 -6.79
N THR A 35 3.83 12.80 -5.68
CA THR A 35 4.23 11.73 -4.74
C THR A 35 3.04 11.30 -3.87
N ALA A 36 3.17 10.18 -3.16
CA ALA A 36 2.16 9.76 -2.19
C ALA A 36 2.77 9.25 -0.88
N THR A 37 2.05 9.47 0.22
CA THR A 37 2.38 8.91 1.52
C THR A 37 1.40 7.80 1.88
N LEU A 38 1.93 6.61 2.13
CA LEU A 38 1.20 5.47 2.66
C LEU A 38 1.38 5.39 4.18
N LEU A 39 0.28 5.43 4.94
CA LEU A 39 0.27 5.24 6.37
C LEU A 39 -0.31 3.85 6.68
N THR A 40 0.44 3.03 7.42
CA THR A 40 0.07 1.65 7.74
C THR A 40 0.49 1.28 9.16
N GLY A 41 -0.40 0.64 9.92
CA GLY A 41 -0.08 0.17 11.27
C GLY A 41 0.84 -1.07 11.31
N THR A 42 1.15 -1.69 10.16
CA THR A 42 1.98 -2.90 10.17
C THR A 42 3.38 -2.60 10.69
N VAL A 43 3.93 -3.56 11.44
CA VAL A 43 5.31 -3.53 11.90
C VAL A 43 6.19 -4.26 10.91
N GLU A 44 7.39 -3.75 10.70
CA GLU A 44 8.42 -4.36 9.85
C GLU A 44 9.61 -4.81 10.69
N THR A 45 10.04 -6.06 10.49
CA THR A 45 11.09 -6.72 11.28
C THR A 45 12.19 -7.31 10.39
N GLY A 46 12.21 -6.96 9.09
CA GLY A 46 13.19 -7.41 8.10
C GLY A 46 12.63 -8.35 7.02
N GLN A 47 11.33 -8.65 7.03
CA GLN A 47 10.64 -9.41 5.99
C GLN A 47 10.47 -8.65 4.66
N GLY A 48 10.62 -7.32 4.66
CA GLY A 48 10.48 -6.46 3.49
C GLY A 48 9.04 -6.04 3.17
N SER A 49 8.13 -6.07 4.14
CA SER A 49 6.72 -5.76 3.91
C SER A 49 6.49 -4.30 3.51
N LEU A 50 7.23 -3.33 4.06
CA LEU A 50 7.09 -1.93 3.67
C LEU A 50 7.39 -1.70 2.18
N THR A 51 8.41 -2.39 1.65
CA THR A 51 8.75 -2.35 0.22
C THR A 51 7.61 -2.91 -0.63
N VAL A 52 7.06 -4.07 -0.23
CA VAL A 52 5.94 -4.69 -0.94
C VAL A 52 4.69 -3.81 -0.90
N LEU A 53 4.40 -3.18 0.24
CA LEU A 53 3.26 -2.28 0.37
C LEU A 53 3.43 -1.00 -0.46
N ALA A 54 4.65 -0.46 -0.53
CA ALA A 54 4.96 0.67 -1.41
C ALA A 54 4.73 0.31 -2.89
N GLN A 55 5.20 -0.86 -3.32
CA GLN A 55 4.99 -1.37 -4.68
C GLN A 55 3.50 -1.54 -5.02
N ILE A 56 2.70 -2.08 -4.08
CA ILE A 56 1.25 -2.23 -4.27
C ILE A 56 0.57 -0.87 -4.42
N ALA A 57 0.92 0.11 -3.58
CA ALA A 57 0.37 1.46 -3.67
C ALA A 57 0.78 2.15 -4.98
N ALA A 58 2.05 2.02 -5.38
CA ALA A 58 2.61 2.60 -6.59
C ALA A 58 1.91 2.06 -7.84
N GLU A 59 1.76 0.74 -7.94
CA GLU A 59 1.08 0.07 -9.06
C GLU A 59 -0.37 0.55 -9.18
N GLU A 60 -1.10 0.60 -8.07
CA GLU A 60 -2.49 1.04 -8.07
C GLU A 60 -2.62 2.51 -8.49
N LEU A 61 -1.74 3.39 -7.99
CA LEU A 61 -1.72 4.82 -8.33
C LEU A 61 -1.15 5.12 -9.73
N GLY A 62 -0.34 4.22 -10.29
CA GLY A 62 0.36 4.42 -11.56
C GLY A 62 1.57 5.36 -11.46
N VAL A 63 2.30 5.32 -10.34
CA VAL A 63 3.52 6.13 -10.07
C VAL A 63 4.73 5.22 -9.85
N ALA A 64 5.93 5.81 -9.78
CA ALA A 64 7.12 5.03 -9.45
C ALA A 64 7.10 4.61 -7.96
N THR A 65 7.74 3.49 -7.63
CA THR A 65 7.77 3.02 -6.22
C THR A 65 8.55 4.00 -5.33
N GLU A 66 9.55 4.67 -5.90
CA GLU A 66 10.36 5.68 -5.20
C GLU A 66 9.56 6.93 -4.82
N ASP A 67 8.42 7.16 -5.48
CA ASP A 67 7.50 8.27 -5.19
C ASP A 67 6.51 7.94 -4.05
N ILE A 68 6.62 6.74 -3.45
CA ILE A 68 5.81 6.32 -2.30
C ILE A 68 6.63 6.39 -1.01
N HIS A 69 6.27 7.34 -0.14
CA HIS A 69 6.79 7.42 1.21
C HIS A 69 5.94 6.61 2.18
N VAL A 70 6.52 5.65 2.90
CA VAL A 70 5.78 4.81 3.86
C VAL A 70 6.02 5.27 5.28
N VAL A 71 4.95 5.58 6.01
CA VAL A 71 4.94 5.80 7.46
C VAL A 71 4.31 4.58 8.11
N SER A 72 5.05 3.90 9.00
CA SER A 72 4.61 2.67 9.62
C SER A 72 4.73 2.68 11.15
N ALA A 73 3.89 1.88 11.81
CA ALA A 73 3.98 1.55 13.23
C ALA A 73 4.00 2.73 14.22
N ASP A 74 3.43 3.88 13.83
CA ASP A 74 3.19 5.03 14.70
C ASP A 74 1.71 5.06 15.08
N THR A 75 1.38 4.79 16.34
CA THR A 75 -0.02 4.68 16.79
C THR A 75 -0.77 6.01 16.78
N ASP A 76 -0.07 7.14 16.75
CA ASP A 76 -0.69 8.47 16.66
C ASP A 76 -1.02 8.83 15.20
N ALA A 77 -0.23 8.33 14.24
CA ALA A 77 -0.33 8.70 12.82
C ALA A 77 -0.96 7.62 11.92
N THR A 78 -0.81 6.34 12.27
CA THR A 78 -1.15 5.21 11.39
C THR A 78 -2.43 4.48 11.83
N PRO A 79 -3.23 3.98 10.87
CA PRO A 79 -4.44 3.24 11.19
C PRO A 79 -4.11 1.85 11.78
N MET A 80 -5.08 1.27 12.51
CA MET A 80 -4.90 -0.01 13.18
C MET A 80 -4.56 -1.16 12.21
N ASP A 81 -3.59 -1.99 12.60
CA ASP A 81 -3.27 -3.27 11.97
C ASP A 81 -3.15 -4.36 13.06
N THR A 82 -3.52 -5.60 12.72
CA THR A 82 -3.42 -6.75 13.65
C THR A 82 -1.96 -7.19 13.91
N GLY A 83 -0.99 -6.64 13.17
CA GLY A 83 0.44 -6.88 13.34
C GLY A 83 1.02 -7.86 12.33
N ALA A 84 2.35 -7.95 12.34
CA ALA A 84 3.16 -8.82 11.49
C ALA A 84 3.24 -10.25 12.03
N ILE A 85 2.15 -10.99 11.87
CA ILE A 85 1.96 -12.36 12.35
C ILE A 85 1.17 -13.22 11.35
N ALA A 86 1.29 -14.54 11.43
CA ALA A 86 0.56 -15.50 10.59
C ALA A 86 0.72 -15.27 9.07
N SER A 87 1.91 -14.82 8.64
CA SER A 87 2.24 -14.56 7.21
C SER A 87 1.24 -13.65 6.48
N ARG A 88 0.52 -12.81 7.23
CA ARG A 88 -0.67 -12.10 6.71
C ARG A 88 -0.37 -10.79 6.01
N THR A 89 0.74 -10.12 6.34
CA THR A 89 0.94 -8.70 6.03
C THR A 89 0.79 -8.40 4.54
N THR A 90 1.51 -9.11 3.68
CA THR A 90 1.40 -8.91 2.22
C THR A 90 -0.01 -9.13 1.69
N TYR A 91 -0.74 -10.10 2.25
CA TYR A 91 -2.08 -10.41 1.78
C TYR A 91 -3.12 -9.43 2.33
N VAL A 92 -3.23 -9.29 3.65
CA VAL A 92 -4.29 -8.52 4.30
C VAL A 92 -3.98 -7.04 4.28
N THR A 93 -2.80 -6.63 4.78
CA THR A 93 -2.36 -5.23 4.75
C THR A 93 -2.14 -4.76 3.32
N GLY A 94 -1.61 -5.64 2.44
CA GLY A 94 -1.49 -5.33 1.01
C GLY A 94 -2.83 -5.03 0.34
N ASN A 95 -3.88 -5.82 0.62
CA ASN A 95 -5.22 -5.50 0.12
C ASN A 95 -5.78 -4.21 0.72
N ALA A 96 -5.56 -3.94 2.00
CA ALA A 96 -5.97 -2.66 2.60
C ALA A 96 -5.28 -1.46 1.92
N THR A 97 -3.97 -1.57 1.63
CA THR A 97 -3.21 -0.59 0.86
C THR A 97 -3.77 -0.40 -0.54
N ARG A 98 -4.03 -1.49 -1.27
CA ARG A 98 -4.61 -1.45 -2.62
C ARG A 98 -5.95 -0.72 -2.62
N LEU A 99 -6.85 -1.07 -1.71
CA LEU A 99 -8.17 -0.43 -1.60
C LEU A 99 -8.06 1.06 -1.24
N ALA A 100 -7.11 1.43 -0.38
CA ALA A 100 -6.87 2.84 -0.03
C ALA A 100 -6.34 3.64 -1.23
N ALA A 101 -5.40 3.06 -1.99
CA ALA A 101 -4.86 3.66 -3.21
C ALA A 101 -5.91 3.78 -4.31
N GLU A 102 -6.73 2.74 -4.52
CA GLU A 102 -7.86 2.73 -5.46
C GLU A 102 -8.85 3.86 -5.13
N LYS A 103 -9.19 4.03 -3.85
CA LYS A 103 -10.06 5.11 -3.38
C LYS A 103 -9.44 6.49 -3.60
N ALA A 104 -8.15 6.66 -3.32
CA ALA A 104 -7.45 7.91 -3.57
C ALA A 104 -7.45 8.27 -5.07
N LYS A 105 -7.15 7.29 -5.92
CA LYS A 105 -7.19 7.42 -7.39
C LYS A 105 -8.56 7.82 -7.90
N ALA A 106 -9.63 7.22 -7.37
CA ALA A 106 -10.99 7.59 -7.73
C ALA A 106 -11.30 9.07 -7.43
N ILE A 107 -10.90 9.56 -6.25
CA ILE A 107 -11.07 10.97 -5.85
C ILE A 107 -10.34 11.90 -6.82
N LEU A 108 -9.11 11.57 -7.24
CA LEU A 108 -8.34 12.34 -8.21
C LEU A 108 -9.02 12.41 -9.59
N PHE A 109 -9.61 11.31 -10.06
CA PHE A 109 -10.32 11.32 -11.33
C PHE A 109 -11.64 12.07 -11.27
N THR A 110 -12.37 11.96 -10.16
CA THR A 110 -13.59 12.75 -9.94
C THR A 110 -13.28 14.25 -9.89
N SER A 111 -12.25 14.66 -9.14
CA SER A 111 -11.86 16.08 -9.06
C SER A 111 -11.43 16.65 -10.42
N ARG A 112 -10.71 15.86 -11.23
CA ARG A 112 -10.38 16.22 -12.61
C ARG A 112 -11.62 16.36 -13.49
N ALA A 113 -12.62 15.48 -13.36
CA ALA A 113 -13.87 15.60 -14.10
C ALA A 113 -14.61 16.90 -13.77
N HIS A 114 -14.65 17.30 -12.48
CA HIS A 114 -15.22 18.58 -12.06
C HIS A 114 -14.43 19.78 -12.62
N ALA A 115 -13.10 19.77 -12.53
CA ALA A 115 -12.25 20.82 -13.10
C ALA A 115 -12.37 20.90 -14.63
N ALA A 116 -12.58 19.77 -15.30
CA ALA A 116 -12.81 19.68 -16.73
C ALA A 116 -14.25 20.06 -17.15
N CYS A 117 -15.18 20.20 -16.22
CA CYS A 117 -16.52 20.73 -16.47
C CYS A 117 -16.62 22.23 -16.17
N ALA A 118 -15.69 22.78 -15.39
CA ALA A 118 -15.64 24.22 -15.10
C ALA A 118 -15.38 25.07 -16.36
N PRO A 119 -15.99 26.27 -16.46
CA PRO A 119 -15.84 27.16 -17.62
C PRO A 119 -14.37 27.49 -17.88
N ILE A 120 -14.01 27.65 -19.17
CA ILE A 120 -12.62 27.89 -19.62
C ILE A 120 -11.94 29.05 -18.87
N SER A 121 -12.71 30.05 -18.43
CA SER A 121 -12.23 31.21 -17.67
C SER A 121 -11.60 30.87 -16.31
N SER A 122 -11.93 29.71 -15.70
CA SER A 122 -11.42 29.32 -14.38
C SER A 122 -10.30 28.28 -14.45
N ARG A 123 -9.89 27.83 -15.64
CA ARG A 123 -8.76 26.89 -15.80
C ARG A 123 -7.46 27.66 -15.75
N ARG A 124 -6.88 27.80 -14.56
CA ARG A 124 -5.49 28.26 -14.45
C ARG A 124 -4.59 27.30 -15.23
N ALA A 125 -3.93 27.82 -16.26
CA ALA A 125 -2.84 27.12 -16.92
C ALA A 125 -1.73 26.92 -15.87
N THR A 126 -1.60 25.71 -15.34
CA THR A 126 -0.40 25.29 -14.64
C THR A 126 0.71 25.16 -15.68
N GLY A 127 1.29 26.31 -16.04
CA GLY A 127 2.49 26.38 -16.85
C GLY A 127 3.62 25.69 -16.10
N ARG A 128 4.14 24.61 -16.69
CA ARG A 128 5.40 23.99 -16.28
C ARG A 128 6.52 24.98 -16.58
N SER A 129 6.95 25.75 -15.59
CA SER A 129 8.16 26.55 -15.69
C SER A 129 9.36 25.70 -15.27
N ARG A 130 10.00 25.11 -16.30
CA ARG A 130 11.32 24.46 -16.32
C ARG A 130 11.44 23.13 -15.60
#